data_AF-A0A5M3XFE5-F1
#
_entry.id   AF-A0A5M3XFE5-F1
#
_cell.length_a   1.000
_cell.length_b   1.000
_cell.length_c   1.000
_cell.angle_alpha   90.00
_cell.angle_beta   90.00
_cell.angle_gamma   90.00
#
_symmetry.space_group_name_H-M   'P 1'
#
loop_
_entity.id
_entity.type
_entity.pdbx_description
1 polymer ?
#
loop_
_entity_poly.entity_id
_entity_poly.type
_entity_poly.pdbx_seq_one_letter_code
_entity_poly.pdbx_strand_id
1 'polypeptide(L)'
;MGLAGHTREDRAVHGNEETHPGLCLVRREHPSVIPHCGPHAKVHAMILHLALASDWAHAQASGHYRVSTLGRTLEQEGFIHASADLAQAQGVAARYYTTVTEPLLLLHIQEDLLGCPVKHETPAGSDETFPHIYGPIPVTAVTAVTPFQP
;
A
#
# COMPACT_ATOMS: atom_id res chain seq x y z
N MET A 1 -25.64 54.00 3.99
CA MET A 1 -25.99 55.32 4.56
C MET A 1 -27.36 55.16 5.21
N GLY A 2 -27.62 55.30 6.50
CA GLY A 2 -26.87 55.64 7.71
C GLY A 2 -27.87 55.67 8.87
N LEU A 3 -27.38 55.30 10.08
CA LEU A 3 -27.69 55.86 11.41
C LEU A 3 -29.17 55.90 11.88
N ALA A 4 -29.59 55.14 12.90
CA ALA A 4 -29.33 55.27 14.36
C ALA A 4 -30.47 55.99 15.11
N GLY A 5 -30.72 55.57 16.37
CA GLY A 5 -31.63 56.20 17.36
C GLY A 5 -32.91 55.37 17.60
N HIS A 6 -33.10 54.54 18.62
CA HIS A 6 -32.95 54.60 20.09
C HIS A 6 -34.00 55.45 20.85
N THR A 7 -34.44 54.88 21.99
CA THR A 7 -35.32 55.36 23.09
C THR A 7 -36.82 55.01 22.96
N ARG A 8 -37.56 54.54 23.98
CA ARG A 8 -37.41 54.63 25.46
C ARG A 8 -38.37 53.65 26.20
N GLU A 9 -38.11 53.48 27.51
CA GLU A 9 -39.06 53.15 28.62
C GLU A 9 -39.41 51.65 28.85
N ASP A 10 -39.45 51.08 30.06
CA ASP A 10 -39.65 51.63 31.41
C ASP A 10 -38.97 50.76 32.51
N ARG A 11 -39.23 51.06 33.77
CA ARG A 11 -38.35 51.11 34.95
C ARG A 11 -38.77 50.06 36.00
N ALA A 12 -37.78 49.49 36.70
CA ALA A 12 -37.71 48.98 38.10
C ALA A 12 -38.87 48.07 38.64
N VAL A 13 -38.68 47.09 39.54
CA VAL A 13 -38.06 47.11 40.86
C VAL A 13 -37.99 45.68 41.45
N HIS A 14 -36.93 45.43 42.25
CA HIS A 14 -36.84 44.60 43.47
C HIS A 14 -37.14 43.08 43.49
N GLY A 15 -36.19 42.33 44.08
CA GLY A 15 -36.46 41.07 44.80
C GLY A 15 -35.27 40.09 44.89
N ASN A 16 -34.60 40.08 46.05
CA ASN A 16 -33.81 39.01 46.73
C ASN A 16 -33.37 37.73 45.96
N GLU A 17 -32.07 37.40 45.92
CA GLU A 17 -31.28 36.66 46.93
C GLU A 17 -31.60 35.14 47.01
N GLU A 18 -30.52 34.35 47.17
CA GLU A 18 -30.48 32.94 47.62
C GLU A 18 -30.43 31.80 46.56
N THR A 19 -29.19 31.48 46.15
CA THR A 19 -28.53 30.17 46.30
C THR A 19 -29.12 28.89 45.66
N HIS A 20 -28.48 28.51 44.54
CA HIS A 20 -28.11 27.19 44.01
C HIS A 20 -29.06 25.96 44.09
N PRO A 21 -29.42 25.40 42.91
CA PRO A 21 -30.07 24.09 42.78
C PRO A 21 -29.02 22.97 42.67
N GLY A 22 -29.14 21.94 43.50
CA GLY A 22 -28.31 20.73 43.46
C GLY A 22 -29.14 19.50 43.15
N LEU A 23 -29.66 19.43 41.92
CA LEU A 23 -30.45 18.31 41.42
C LEU A 23 -29.60 17.04 41.32
N CYS A 24 -30.17 15.93 41.78
CA CYS A 24 -29.67 14.56 41.73
C CYS A 24 -29.13 14.20 40.33
N LEU A 25 -27.80 14.12 40.17
CA LEU A 25 -27.17 13.61 38.96
C LEU A 25 -27.29 12.09 38.95
N VAL A 26 -28.16 11.58 38.09
CA VAL A 26 -28.25 10.16 37.71
C VAL A 26 -26.86 9.68 37.28
N ARG A 27 -26.23 8.82 38.07
CA ARG A 27 -25.04 8.08 37.63
C ARG A 27 -25.49 7.10 36.54
N ARG A 28 -25.30 7.47 35.28
CA ARG A 28 -25.31 6.51 34.18
C ARG A 28 -23.95 5.83 34.14
N GLU A 29 -24.00 4.55 34.47
CA GLU A 29 -22.95 3.56 34.29
C GLU A 29 -22.74 3.41 32.78
N HIS A 30 -21.64 3.96 32.27
CA HIS A 30 -21.21 3.64 30.91
C HIS A 30 -20.32 2.38 31.00
N PRO A 31 -20.72 1.24 30.42
CA PRO A 31 -19.79 0.14 30.26
C PRO A 31 -18.66 0.62 29.34
N SER A 32 -17.45 0.66 29.89
CA SER A 32 -16.20 0.85 29.17
C SER A 32 -16.05 -0.31 28.19
N VAL A 33 -16.54 -0.12 26.97
CA VAL A 33 -16.17 -0.97 25.84
C VAL A 33 -14.74 -0.60 25.48
N ILE A 34 -13.80 -1.38 26.01
CA ILE A 34 -12.42 -1.41 25.52
C ILE A 34 -12.51 -1.78 24.04
N PRO A 35 -12.09 -0.94 23.08
CA PRO A 35 -11.90 -1.43 21.74
C PRO A 35 -10.76 -2.44 21.83
N HIS A 36 -11.10 -3.73 21.73
CA HIS A 36 -10.10 -4.74 21.45
C HIS A 36 -9.46 -4.35 20.13
N CYS A 37 -8.22 -3.88 20.20
CA CYS A 37 -7.35 -3.78 19.04
C CYS A 37 -7.28 -5.19 18.46
N GLY A 38 -8.03 -5.43 17.39
CA GLY A 38 -7.94 -6.66 16.63
C GLY A 38 -6.50 -6.87 16.17
N PRO A 39 -6.08 -8.11 15.86
CA PRO A 39 -4.74 -8.35 15.34
C PRO A 39 -4.51 -7.40 14.17
N HIS A 40 -3.46 -6.57 14.25
CA HIS A 40 -3.01 -5.79 13.11
C HIS A 40 -2.94 -6.75 11.93
N ALA A 41 -3.81 -6.58 10.94
CA ALA A 41 -3.72 -7.34 9.71
C ALA A 41 -2.28 -7.16 9.22
N LYS A 42 -1.57 -8.29 9.08
CA LYS A 42 -0.20 -8.28 8.60
C LYS A 42 -0.21 -7.52 7.28
N VAL A 43 0.50 -6.39 7.19
CA VAL A 43 0.60 -5.66 5.92
C VAL A 43 1.43 -6.55 5.02
N HIS A 44 0.79 -7.24 4.10
CA HIS A 44 1.47 -8.05 3.11
C HIS A 44 2.12 -7.09 2.10
N ALA A 45 3.45 -7.11 2.05
CA ALA A 45 4.19 -6.30 1.09
C ALA A 45 4.03 -6.92 -0.31
N MET A 46 3.64 -6.07 -1.27
CA MET A 46 3.37 -6.43 -2.65
C MET A 46 4.45 -5.80 -3.53
N ILE A 47 5.07 -6.61 -4.38
CA ILE A 47 6.05 -6.18 -5.37
C ILE A 47 5.65 -6.68 -6.76
N LEU A 48 6.18 -6.04 -7.78
CA LEU A 48 5.82 -6.25 -9.17
C LEU A 48 7.00 -6.79 -9.96
N HIS A 49 6.75 -7.67 -10.92
CA HIS A 49 7.78 -8.18 -11.82
C HIS A 49 7.27 -8.20 -13.26
N LEU A 50 8.09 -7.74 -14.20
CA LEU A 50 7.81 -7.81 -15.64
C LEU A 50 8.28 -9.14 -16.20
N ALA A 51 7.35 -9.91 -16.74
CA ALA A 51 7.62 -11.22 -17.33
C ALA A 51 7.16 -11.28 -18.79
N LEU A 52 7.88 -12.03 -19.63
CA LEU A 52 7.32 -12.49 -20.89
C LEU A 52 6.18 -13.47 -20.61
N ALA A 53 5.13 -13.42 -21.43
CA ALA A 53 4.00 -14.35 -21.30
C ALA A 53 4.44 -15.83 -21.46
N SER A 54 5.43 -16.08 -22.32
CA SER A 54 6.04 -17.40 -22.53
C SER A 54 6.75 -17.93 -21.28
N ASP A 55 7.56 -17.09 -20.62
CA ASP A 55 8.24 -17.44 -19.36
C ASP A 55 7.24 -17.71 -18.23
N TRP A 56 6.18 -16.90 -18.14
CA TRP A 56 5.12 -17.12 -17.16
C TRP A 56 4.36 -18.43 -17.40
N ALA A 57 4.05 -18.76 -18.65
CA ALA A 57 3.44 -20.04 -19.00
C ALA A 57 4.32 -21.24 -18.60
N HIS A 58 5.63 -21.13 -18.81
CA HIS A 58 6.58 -22.17 -18.38
C HIS A 58 6.62 -22.31 -16.85
N ALA A 59 6.62 -21.19 -16.13
CA ALA A 59 6.58 -21.19 -14.67
C ALA A 59 5.31 -21.81 -14.11
N GLN A 60 4.15 -21.56 -14.73
CA GLN A 60 2.89 -22.21 -14.33
C GLN A 60 2.96 -23.74 -14.48
N ALA A 61 3.66 -24.25 -15.50
CA ALA A 61 3.85 -25.68 -15.68
C ALA A 61 4.86 -26.30 -14.70
N SER A 62 5.93 -25.56 -14.34
CA SER A 62 7.00 -26.05 -13.45
C SER A 62 6.76 -25.75 -11.95
N GLY A 63 5.80 -24.88 -11.65
CA GLY A 63 5.48 -24.38 -10.31
C GLY A 63 6.35 -23.22 -9.82
N HIS A 64 7.40 -22.83 -10.56
CA HIS A 64 8.34 -21.80 -10.14
C HIS A 64 8.80 -20.91 -11.31
N TYR A 65 8.78 -19.60 -11.09
CA TYR A 65 9.36 -18.62 -12.01
C TYR A 65 10.82 -18.35 -11.64
N ARG A 66 11.71 -18.34 -12.64
CA ARG A 66 13.17 -18.30 -12.46
C ARG A 66 13.87 -17.32 -13.40
N VAL A 67 13.15 -16.49 -14.13
CA VAL A 67 13.76 -15.46 -14.98
C VAL A 67 14.00 -14.22 -14.12
N SER A 68 15.20 -13.64 -14.20
CA SER A 68 15.60 -12.50 -13.38
C SER A 68 15.18 -11.18 -14.02
N THR A 69 15.45 -11.06 -15.31
CA THR A 69 15.14 -9.92 -16.18
C THR A 69 15.19 -10.42 -17.63
N LEU A 70 14.95 -9.54 -18.59
CA LEU A 70 14.94 -9.88 -20.02
C LEU A 70 16.20 -10.66 -20.43
N GLY A 71 16.02 -11.93 -20.81
CA GLY A 71 17.11 -12.79 -21.30
C GLY A 71 18.09 -13.31 -20.24
N ARG A 72 17.80 -13.13 -18.95
CA ARG A 72 18.66 -13.58 -17.84
C ARG A 72 17.89 -14.42 -16.83
N THR A 73 18.48 -15.52 -16.38
CA THR A 73 17.88 -16.37 -15.32
C THR A 73 18.37 -15.99 -13.93
N LEU A 74 17.65 -16.46 -12.91
CA LEU A 74 18.03 -16.36 -11.50
C LEU A 74 19.44 -16.91 -11.24
N GLU A 75 19.84 -18.00 -11.90
CA GLU A 75 21.16 -18.61 -11.72
C GLU A 75 22.28 -17.75 -12.30
N GLN A 76 21.97 -16.92 -13.29
CA GLN A 76 22.95 -16.05 -13.95
C GLN A 76 23.18 -14.75 -13.16
N GLU A 77 22.11 -14.16 -12.61
CA GLU A 77 22.19 -12.89 -11.88
C GLU A 77 22.29 -13.07 -10.35
N GLY A 78 21.78 -14.17 -9.80
CA GLY A 78 21.76 -14.47 -8.37
C GLY A 78 20.51 -13.97 -7.63
N PHE A 79 19.67 -13.16 -8.27
CA PHE A 79 18.38 -12.67 -7.76
C PHE A 79 17.44 -12.35 -8.94
N ILE A 80 16.15 -12.16 -8.66
CA ILE A 80 15.14 -11.70 -9.63
C ILE A 80 14.84 -10.23 -9.37
N HIS A 81 14.89 -9.40 -10.42
CA HIS A 81 14.56 -7.99 -10.32
C HIS A 81 13.06 -7.79 -10.17
N ALA A 82 12.64 -6.99 -9.19
CA ALA A 82 11.26 -6.57 -9.04
C ALA A 82 11.19 -5.04 -8.94
N SER A 83 9.97 -4.52 -8.94
CA SER A 83 9.62 -3.12 -8.76
C SER A 83 8.69 -3.00 -7.55
N ALA A 84 8.91 -1.97 -6.72
CA ALA A 84 8.09 -1.67 -5.57
C ALA A 84 6.68 -1.19 -5.97
N ASP A 85 6.56 -0.52 -7.12
CA ASP A 85 5.29 -0.02 -7.63
C ASP A 85 5.22 0.02 -9.17
N LEU A 86 4.05 0.41 -9.68
CA LEU A 86 3.77 0.45 -11.12
C LEU A 86 4.62 1.50 -11.85
N ALA A 87 4.91 2.64 -11.23
CA ALA A 87 5.70 3.70 -11.86
C ALA A 87 7.14 3.24 -12.08
N GLN A 88 7.71 2.54 -11.11
CA GLN A 88 9.02 1.91 -11.22
C GLN A 88 9.02 0.82 -12.31
N ALA A 89 7.98 -0.03 -12.37
CA ALA A 89 7.84 -1.03 -13.43
C ALA A 89 7.75 -0.40 -14.83
N GLN A 90 7.01 0.71 -14.99
CA GLN A 90 6.95 1.48 -16.24
C GLN A 90 8.32 2.05 -16.62
N GLY A 91 9.07 2.60 -15.66
CA GLY A 91 10.43 3.09 -15.88
C GLY A 91 11.40 1.99 -16.34
N VAL A 92 11.31 0.79 -15.76
CA VAL A 92 12.09 -0.38 -16.18
C VAL A 92 11.70 -0.81 -17.60
N ALA A 93 10.40 -0.90 -17.89
CA ALA A 93 9.93 -1.29 -19.22
C ALA A 93 10.43 -0.34 -20.32
N ALA A 94 10.35 0.97 -20.07
CA ALA A 94 10.80 2.01 -21.00
C ALA A 94 12.32 1.99 -21.25
N ARG A 95 13.12 1.43 -20.33
CA ARG A 95 14.58 1.34 -20.46
C ARG A 95 15.04 0.04 -21.12
N TYR A 96 14.42 -1.09 -20.76
CA TYR A 96 14.97 -2.42 -21.07
C TYR A 96 14.07 -3.26 -22.00
N TYR A 97 12.77 -2.95 -22.09
CA TYR A 97 11.81 -3.80 -22.80
C TYR A 97 11.29 -3.17 -24.11
N THR A 98 11.89 -2.08 -24.58
CA THR A 98 11.42 -1.33 -25.77
C THR A 98 11.50 -2.09 -27.08
N THR A 99 12.36 -3.11 -27.16
CA THR A 99 12.55 -3.95 -28.35
C THR A 99 11.82 -5.29 -28.27
N VAL A 100 11.13 -5.56 -27.15
CA VAL A 100 10.40 -6.81 -26.94
C VAL A 100 9.09 -6.78 -27.72
N THR A 101 8.89 -7.78 -28.58
CA THR A 101 7.67 -7.94 -29.39
C THR A 101 6.70 -8.96 -28.80
N GLU A 102 7.17 -9.79 -27.86
CA GLU A 102 6.34 -10.74 -27.15
C GLU A 102 5.42 -10.04 -26.14
N PRO A 103 4.22 -10.59 -25.86
CA PRO A 103 3.35 -10.03 -24.84
C PRO A 103 4.01 -9.98 -23.47
N LEU A 104 3.96 -8.81 -22.82
CA LEU A 104 4.44 -8.60 -21.47
C LEU A 104 3.31 -8.74 -20.45
N LEU A 105 3.68 -9.28 -19.30
CA LEU A 105 2.82 -9.43 -18.13
C LEU A 105 3.45 -8.73 -16.93
N LEU A 106 2.59 -8.20 -16.08
CA LEU A 106 2.95 -7.71 -14.76
C LEU A 106 2.48 -8.72 -13.71
N LEU A 107 3.43 -9.34 -13.04
CA LEU A 107 3.17 -10.28 -11.95
C LEU A 107 3.07 -9.52 -10.63
N HIS A 108 1.98 -9.72 -9.89
CA HIS A 108 1.76 -9.15 -8.57
C HIS A 108 2.13 -10.18 -7.50
N ILE A 109 3.29 -9.99 -6.86
CA ILE A 109 3.93 -10.95 -5.97
C ILE A 109 3.76 -10.52 -4.51
N GLN A 110 3.20 -11.42 -3.70
CA GLN A 110 3.14 -11.26 -2.25
C GLN A 110 4.45 -11.74 -1.61
N GLU A 111 5.18 -10.86 -0.94
CA GLU A 111 6.49 -11.18 -0.36
C GLU A 111 6.40 -12.28 0.71
N ASP A 112 5.35 -12.27 1.51
CA ASP A 112 5.12 -13.26 2.58
C ASP A 112 4.99 -14.71 2.06
N LEU A 113 4.72 -14.89 0.76
CA LEU A 113 4.54 -16.20 0.13
C LEU A 113 5.79 -16.70 -0.62
N LEU A 114 6.85 -15.90 -0.69
CA LEU A 114 8.06 -16.23 -1.46
C LEU A 114 8.93 -17.31 -0.81
N GLY A 115 8.96 -17.36 0.53
CA GLY A 115 9.82 -18.28 1.27
C GLY A 115 11.33 -18.02 1.10
N CYS A 116 11.72 -16.93 0.45
CA CYS A 116 13.10 -16.49 0.25
C CYS A 116 13.23 -14.98 0.58
N PRO A 117 14.44 -14.48 0.85
CA PRO A 117 14.61 -13.08 1.25
C PRO A 117 14.43 -12.14 0.06
N VAL A 118 13.73 -11.04 0.32
CA VAL A 118 13.66 -9.86 -0.54
C VAL A 118 14.54 -8.78 0.08
N LYS A 119 15.40 -8.15 -0.73
CA LYS A 119 16.18 -6.99 -0.29
C LYS A 119 15.84 -5.79 -1.15
N HIS A 120 15.66 -4.65 -0.50
CA HIS A 120 15.50 -3.37 -1.15
C HIS A 120 16.87 -2.73 -1.29
N GLU A 121 17.36 -2.64 -2.53
CA GLU A 121 18.72 -2.20 -2.83
C GLU A 121 18.67 -1.04 -3.83
N THR A 122 19.51 -0.03 -3.60
CA THR A 122 19.65 1.13 -4.50
C THR A 122 20.83 0.89 -5.43
N PRO A 123 20.62 0.70 -6.75
CA PRO A 123 21.72 0.53 -7.69
C PRO A 123 22.63 1.76 -7.72
N ALA A 124 23.92 1.55 -7.97
CA ALA A 124 24.88 2.65 -8.08
C ALA A 124 24.46 3.66 -9.15
N GLY A 125 24.36 4.93 -8.77
CA GLY A 125 23.92 6.00 -9.68
C GLY A 125 22.41 6.10 -9.88
N SER A 126 21.60 5.37 -9.09
CA SER A 126 20.16 5.55 -9.01
C SER A 126 19.78 6.18 -7.66
N ASP A 127 18.72 6.99 -7.66
CA ASP A 127 18.08 7.49 -6.44
C ASP A 127 16.88 6.60 -6.02
N GLU A 128 16.59 5.57 -6.82
CA GLU A 128 15.46 4.66 -6.62
C GLU A 128 15.92 3.34 -6.03
N THR A 129 15.12 2.80 -5.11
CA THR A 129 15.39 1.52 -4.45
C THR A 129 14.51 0.44 -5.07
N PHE A 130 15.10 -0.70 -5.44
CA PHE A 130 14.42 -1.79 -6.12
C PHE A 130 14.40 -3.05 -5.24
N PRO A 131 13.29 -3.80 -5.19
CA PRO A 131 13.26 -5.13 -4.60
C PRO A 131 14.01 -6.14 -5.45
N HIS A 132 14.86 -6.92 -4.81
CA HIS A 132 15.55 -8.07 -5.38
C HIS A 132 15.16 -9.32 -4.61
N ILE A 133 14.64 -10.32 -5.33
CA ILE A 133 14.18 -11.59 -4.76
C ILE A 133 15.30 -12.62 -4.89
N TYR A 134 15.86 -13.08 -3.78
CA TYR A 134 17.01 -13.99 -3.75
C TYR A 134 16.56 -15.47 -3.73
N GLY A 135 15.76 -15.84 -4.72
CA GLY A 135 15.23 -17.18 -4.86
C GLY A 135 14.21 -17.29 -6.00
N PRO A 136 13.79 -18.51 -6.35
CA PRO A 136 12.72 -18.70 -7.33
C PRO A 136 11.39 -18.19 -6.76
N ILE A 137 10.53 -17.64 -7.61
CA ILE A 137 9.19 -17.20 -7.22
C ILE A 137 8.24 -18.39 -7.36
N PRO A 138 7.65 -18.92 -6.27
CA PRO A 138 6.60 -19.91 -6.37
C PRO A 138 5.39 -19.31 -7.11
N VAL A 139 4.76 -20.05 -8.01
CA VAL A 139 3.55 -19.56 -8.71
C VAL A 139 2.45 -19.16 -7.72
N THR A 140 2.39 -19.81 -6.56
CA THR A 140 1.47 -19.49 -5.47
C THR A 140 1.72 -18.13 -4.80
N ALA A 141 2.93 -17.56 -4.95
CA ALA A 141 3.24 -16.23 -4.46
C ALA A 141 2.72 -15.12 -5.40
N VAL A 142 2.39 -15.47 -6.65
CA VAL A 142 1.80 -14.56 -7.63
C VAL A 142 0.29 -14.55 -7.44
N THR A 143 -0.23 -13.45 -6.90
CA THR A 143 -1.67 -13.32 -6.56
C THR A 143 -2.51 -12.68 -7.65
N ALA A 144 -1.89 -11.97 -8.58
CA ALA A 144 -2.53 -11.47 -9.78
C ALA A 144 -1.53 -11.39 -10.93
N VAL A 145 -2.04 -11.50 -12.14
CA VAL A 145 -1.28 -11.35 -13.39
C VAL A 145 -2.09 -10.43 -14.28
N THR A 146 -1.49 -9.33 -14.71
CA THR A 146 -2.14 -8.37 -15.60
C THR A 146 -1.35 -8.22 -16.90
N PRO A 147 -2.01 -8.09 -18.06
CA PRO A 147 -1.33 -7.69 -19.28
C PRO A 147 -0.64 -6.33 -19.07
N PHE A 148 0.61 -6.22 -19.50
CA PHE A 148 1.38 -4.99 -19.41
C PHE A 148 1.65 -4.43 -20.80
N GLN A 149 1.28 -3.17 -21.01
CA GLN A 149 1.59 -2.43 -22.22
C GLN A 149 2.56 -1.30 -21.86
N PRO A 150 3.81 -1.38 -22.35
CA PRO A 150 4.81 -0.33 -22.13
C PRO A 150 4.48 0.99 -22.84
#